data_AF-A0A402DDZ8-F1
#
_entry.id   AF-A0A402DDZ8-F1
#
_cell.length_a   1.000
_cell.length_b   1.000
_cell.length_c   1.000
_cell.angle_alpha   90.00
_cell.angle_beta   90.00
_cell.angle_gamma   90.00
#
_symmetry.space_group_name_H-M   'P 1'
#
loop_
_entity.id
_entity.type
_entity.pdbx_description
1 polymer ?
#
loop_
_entity_poly.entity_id
_entity_poly.type
_entity_poly.pdbx_seq_one_letter_code
_entity_poly.pdbx_strand_id
1 'polypeptide(L)'
;MGFLLHELIPLELKAKYPDFWRGDISISDKDIVYIPDDFFSIEVKTSSDPRHIYGNRSYAQNSNNSKKGKSGYYLAVNFEKFSNTTNPQIKLIRFGWIDSGDWIGQKAATGQQSRLSSDVENYKLLQLYRKI
;
A
#
# COMPACT_ATOMS: atom_id res chain seq x y z
N MET A 1 -2.65 2.54 14.14
CA MET A 1 -3.65 2.17 13.10
C MET A 1 -2.95 1.65 11.86
N GLY A 2 -2.05 2.42 11.24
CA GLY A 2 -1.37 1.98 10.01
C GLY A 2 -0.70 0.61 10.11
N PHE A 3 0.12 0.37 11.15
CA PHE A 3 0.71 -0.95 11.42
C PHE A 3 -0.35 -2.04 11.64
N LEU A 4 -1.33 -1.78 12.52
CA LEU A 4 -2.44 -2.71 12.78
C LEU A 4 -3.16 -3.14 11.51
N LEU A 5 -3.49 -2.20 10.62
CA LEU A 5 -4.17 -2.52 9.35
C LEU A 5 -3.26 -3.30 8.40
N HIS A 6 -1.97 -2.99 8.37
CA HIS A 6 -1.00 -3.69 7.54
C HIS A 6 -0.87 -5.16 7.94
N GLU A 7 -1.00 -5.48 9.23
CA GLU A 7 -1.00 -6.86 9.74
C GLU A 7 -2.37 -7.54 9.59
N LEU A 8 -3.44 -6.82 9.94
CA LEU A 8 -4.77 -7.41 10.03
C LEU A 8 -5.36 -7.75 8.65
N ILE A 9 -5.14 -6.91 7.64
CA ILE A 9 -5.72 -7.14 6.30
C ILE A 9 -5.23 -8.46 5.68
N PRO A 10 -3.91 -8.75 5.60
CA PRO A 10 -3.43 -10.04 5.12
C PRO A 10 -3.95 -11.22 5.95
N LEU A 11 -4.01 -11.08 7.28
CA LEU A 11 -4.52 -12.11 8.18
C LEU A 11 -5.99 -12.46 7.91
N GLU A 12 -6.85 -11.44 7.75
CA GLU A 12 -8.27 -11.62 7.45
C GLU A 12 -8.47 -12.29 6.07
N LEU A 13 -7.72 -11.88 5.05
CA LEU A 13 -7.81 -12.50 3.73
C LEU A 13 -7.38 -13.96 3.75
N LYS A 14 -6.27 -14.28 4.43
CA LYS A 14 -5.82 -15.66 4.64
C LYS A 14 -6.86 -16.48 5.40
N ALA A 15 -7.42 -15.94 6.49
CA ALA A 15 -8.41 -16.66 7.29
C ALA A 15 -9.68 -16.98 6.48
N LYS A 16 -10.11 -16.05 5.63
CA LYS A 16 -11.32 -16.21 4.82
C LYS A 16 -11.12 -17.06 3.56
N TYR A 17 -9.94 -17.02 2.96
CA TYR A 17 -9.63 -17.63 1.67
C TYR A 17 -8.21 -18.25 1.68
N PRO A 18 -7.96 -19.27 2.53
CA PRO A 18 -6.61 -19.77 2.83
C PRO A 18 -5.88 -20.39 1.63
N ASP A 19 -6.62 -20.90 0.65
CA ASP A 19 -6.06 -21.52 -0.56
C ASP A 19 -5.65 -20.48 -1.62
N PHE A 20 -6.09 -19.23 -1.46
CA PHE A 20 -5.83 -18.15 -2.42
C PHE A 20 -4.86 -17.11 -1.87
N TRP A 21 -4.86 -16.86 -0.56
CA TRP A 21 -4.13 -15.74 0.02
C TRP A 21 -3.30 -16.15 1.23
N ARG A 22 -2.11 -15.55 1.33
CA ARG A 22 -1.26 -15.57 2.52
C ARG A 22 -0.61 -14.20 2.75
N GLY A 23 -0.09 -13.98 3.95
CA GLY A 23 0.83 -12.86 4.20
C GLY A 23 2.23 -13.11 3.62
N ASP A 24 3.08 -12.10 3.67
CA ASP A 24 4.49 -12.20 3.30
C ASP A 24 5.26 -13.17 4.21
N ILE A 25 6.24 -13.86 3.63
CA ILE A 25 7.17 -14.77 4.35
C ILE A 25 8.60 -14.40 3.98
N SER A 26 8.84 -14.06 2.71
CA SER A 26 10.15 -13.68 2.20
C SER A 26 10.25 -12.16 1.99
N ILE A 27 11.48 -11.63 1.97
CA ILE A 27 11.72 -10.19 1.71
C ILE A 27 11.30 -9.75 0.29
N SER A 28 11.15 -10.69 -0.64
CA SER A 28 10.69 -10.42 -2.01
C SER A 28 9.17 -10.41 -2.14
N ASP A 29 8.45 -10.97 -1.17
CA ASP A 29 7.00 -11.07 -1.21
C ASP A 29 6.36 -9.69 -1.12
N LYS A 30 5.23 -9.51 -1.82
CA LYS A 30 4.28 -8.44 -1.50
C LYS A 30 3.58 -8.74 -0.17
N ASP A 31 2.99 -7.72 0.42
CA ASP A 31 2.40 -7.81 1.78
C ASP A 31 1.23 -8.80 1.84
N ILE A 32 0.49 -8.96 0.73
CA ILE A 32 -0.53 -10.00 0.54
C ILE A 32 -0.16 -10.80 -0.71
N VAL A 33 0.12 -12.09 -0.55
CA VAL A 33 0.54 -12.96 -1.67
C VAL A 33 -0.64 -13.75 -2.20
N TYR A 34 -0.84 -13.69 -3.52
CA TYR A 34 -1.77 -14.57 -4.23
C TYR A 34 -1.08 -15.90 -4.52
N ILE A 35 -1.54 -16.97 -3.87
CA ILE A 35 -0.90 -18.30 -3.93
C ILE A 35 -0.86 -18.88 -5.35
N PRO A 36 -1.91 -18.77 -6.17
CA PRO A 36 -1.91 -19.36 -7.51
C PRO A 36 -0.96 -18.66 -8.50
N ASP A 37 -0.72 -17.35 -8.34
CA ASP A 37 0.15 -16.57 -9.24
C ASP A 37 0.61 -15.26 -8.58
N ASP A 38 1.91 -15.16 -8.30
CA ASP A 38 2.50 -14.01 -7.60
C ASP A 38 2.33 -12.67 -8.36
N PHE A 39 2.02 -12.70 -9.66
CA PHE A 39 1.71 -11.49 -10.43
C PHE A 39 0.54 -10.69 -9.84
N PHE A 40 -0.43 -11.37 -9.21
CA PHE A 40 -1.60 -10.75 -8.59
C PHE A 40 -1.41 -10.43 -7.10
N SER A 41 -0.21 -10.61 -6.55
CA SER A 41 0.12 -10.23 -5.19
C SER A 41 0.06 -8.71 -4.98
N ILE A 42 -0.29 -8.28 -3.77
CA ILE A 42 -0.73 -6.92 -3.45
C ILE A 42 0.17 -6.29 -2.38
N GLU A 43 0.62 -5.07 -2.64
CA GLU A 43 1.28 -4.22 -1.64
C GLU A 43 0.23 -3.42 -0.86
N VAL A 44 0.32 -3.39 0.46
CA VAL A 44 -0.53 -2.58 1.33
C VAL A 44 0.16 -1.26 1.63
N LYS A 45 -0.57 -0.15 1.47
CA LYS A 45 -0.11 1.18 1.86
C LYS A 45 -1.18 1.84 2.70
N THR A 46 -0.83 2.13 3.95
CA THR A 46 -1.74 2.76 4.90
C THR A 46 -1.28 4.19 5.20
N SER A 47 -2.21 5.12 5.35
CA SER A 47 -1.88 6.53 5.59
C SER A 47 -2.93 7.21 6.45
N SER A 48 -2.49 8.07 7.36
CA SER A 48 -3.40 8.94 8.12
C SER A 48 -3.77 10.24 7.40
N ASP A 49 -3.13 10.50 6.26
CA ASP A 49 -3.53 11.59 5.38
C ASP A 49 -4.94 11.29 4.83
N PRO A 50 -5.85 12.27 4.73
CA PRO A 50 -7.21 12.03 4.27
C PRO A 50 -7.30 11.47 2.85
N ARG A 51 -6.28 11.67 2.00
CA ARG A 51 -6.30 11.25 0.60
C ARG A 51 -5.02 10.59 0.15
N HIS A 52 -3.86 11.05 0.58
CA HIS A 52 -2.59 10.62 -0.01
C HIS A 52 -2.04 9.35 0.63
N ILE A 53 -1.46 8.46 -0.17
CA ILE A 53 -0.56 7.41 0.32
C ILE A 53 0.90 7.75 0.02
N TYR A 54 1.79 7.21 0.84
CA TYR A 54 3.22 7.46 0.76
C TYR A 54 3.97 6.13 0.75
N GLY A 55 5.01 6.06 -0.05
CA GLY A 55 5.95 4.96 -0.11
C GLY A 55 7.22 5.29 0.68
N ASN A 56 8.07 4.29 0.87
CA ASN A 56 9.41 4.52 1.41
C ASN A 56 10.27 5.25 0.36
N ARG A 57 11.32 5.96 0.80
CA ARG A 57 12.29 6.61 -0.10
C ARG A 57 12.80 5.69 -1.21
N SER A 58 13.03 4.41 -0.89
CA SER A 58 13.56 3.41 -1.80
C SER A 58 12.70 3.20 -3.05
N TYR A 59 11.41 3.52 -3.00
CA TYR A 59 10.50 3.36 -4.14
C TYR A 59 10.85 4.25 -5.33
N ALA A 60 11.33 5.47 -5.06
CA ALA A 60 11.73 6.41 -6.10
C ALA A 60 13.21 6.26 -6.52
N GLN A 61 13.93 5.30 -5.95
CA GLN A 61 15.34 5.06 -6.28
C GLN A 61 15.45 3.89 -7.26
N ASN A 62 16.12 4.10 -8.39
CA ASN A 62 16.46 3.03 -9.32
C ASN A 62 17.62 2.21 -8.73
N SER A 63 17.30 1.19 -7.96
CA SER A 63 18.27 0.22 -7.49
C SER A 63 18.21 -1.00 -8.40
N ASN A 64 19.27 -1.27 -9.15
CA ASN A 64 19.41 -2.48 -9.98
C ASN A 64 19.32 -3.79 -9.16
N ASN A 65 19.34 -3.72 -7.83
CA ASN A 65 19.29 -4.84 -6.88
C ASN A 65 18.07 -4.79 -5.93
N SER A 66 16.94 -4.17 -6.30
CA SER A 66 15.76 -4.22 -5.43
C SER A 66 15.22 -5.64 -5.35
N LYS A 67 15.26 -6.24 -4.15
CA LYS A 67 14.77 -7.60 -3.90
C LYS A 67 13.24 -7.74 -4.04
N LYS A 68 12.50 -6.63 -3.93
CA LYS A 68 11.04 -6.58 -4.04
C LYS A 68 10.64 -5.69 -5.22
N GLY A 69 9.76 -6.21 -6.08
CA GLY A 69 9.23 -5.46 -7.21
C GLY A 69 8.45 -4.23 -6.75
N LYS A 70 8.68 -3.07 -7.36
CA LYS A 70 7.99 -1.81 -7.03
C LYS A 70 6.74 -1.57 -7.86
N SER A 71 6.67 -2.16 -9.05
CA SER A 71 5.42 -2.23 -9.81
C SER A 71 4.53 -3.34 -9.26
N GLY A 72 3.21 -3.20 -9.40
CA GLY A 72 2.24 -4.23 -9.00
C GLY A 72 0.92 -3.67 -8.53
N TYR A 73 0.08 -4.54 -7.97
CA TYR A 73 -1.17 -4.13 -7.33
C TYR A 73 -0.93 -3.52 -5.95
N TYR A 74 -1.69 -2.47 -5.64
CA TYR A 74 -1.65 -1.76 -4.37
C TYR A 74 -3.04 -1.67 -3.76
N LEU A 75 -3.13 -1.96 -2.46
CA LEU A 75 -4.28 -1.63 -1.62
C LEU A 75 -3.93 -0.40 -0.77
N ALA A 76 -4.56 0.72 -1.10
CA ALA A 76 -4.37 2.00 -0.43
C ALA A 76 -5.47 2.23 0.62
N VAL A 77 -5.10 2.38 1.89
CA VAL A 77 -6.06 2.56 3.00
C VAL A 77 -5.74 3.83 3.78
N ASN A 78 -6.64 4.82 3.69
CA ASN A 78 -6.55 6.06 4.45
C ASN A 78 -7.44 6.00 5.70
N PHE A 79 -6.95 6.51 6.84
CA PHE A 79 -7.62 6.39 8.14
C PHE A 79 -7.48 7.64 9.02
N GLU A 80 -8.27 7.75 10.09
CA GLU A 80 -8.15 8.80 11.11
C GLU A 80 -7.01 8.53 12.10
N LYS A 81 -6.24 9.57 12.48
CA LYS A 81 -5.23 9.41 13.55
C LYS A 81 -5.91 9.14 14.89
N PHE A 82 -5.28 8.30 15.71
CA PHE A 82 -5.63 8.09 17.12
C PHE A 82 -5.44 9.34 18.01
N SER A 83 -4.94 10.46 17.47
CA SER A 83 -4.70 11.68 18.27
C SER A 83 -6.00 12.42 18.63
N ASN A 84 -7.02 12.33 17.79
CA ASN A 84 -8.24 13.16 17.91
C ASN A 84 -9.48 12.32 18.26
N THR A 85 -9.35 11.00 18.28
CA THR A 85 -10.43 10.05 18.54
C THR A 85 -9.85 8.73 19.05
N THR A 86 -10.53 8.12 20.01
CA THR A 86 -10.22 6.77 20.49
C THR A 86 -10.78 5.68 19.57
N ASN A 87 -11.66 6.05 18.64
CA ASN A 87 -12.27 5.14 17.66
C ASN A 87 -12.07 5.66 16.22
N PRO A 88 -10.81 5.72 15.73
CA PRO A 88 -10.51 6.19 14.39
C PRO A 88 -11.16 5.33 13.31
N GLN A 89 -11.73 5.99 12.31
CA GLN A 89 -12.41 5.33 11.21
C GLN A 89 -11.52 5.23 9.97
N ILE A 90 -11.81 4.24 9.12
CA ILE A 90 -11.33 4.22 7.74
C ILE A 90 -12.02 5.35 6.97
N LYS A 91 -11.26 6.10 6.17
CA LYS A 91 -11.75 7.22 5.37
C LYS A 91 -11.92 6.86 3.89
N LEU A 92 -10.97 6.12 3.34
CA LEU A 92 -10.89 5.84 1.91
C LEU A 92 -10.12 4.54 1.71
N ILE A 93 -10.66 3.66 0.86
CA ILE A 93 -9.97 2.46 0.38
C ILE A 93 -9.93 2.54 -1.14
N ARG A 94 -8.75 2.33 -1.72
CA ARG A 94 -8.57 2.23 -3.16
C ARG A 94 -7.68 1.05 -3.53
N PHE A 95 -7.85 0.55 -4.75
CA PHE A 95 -7.08 -0.59 -5.27
C PHE A 95 -6.70 -0.37 -6.73
N GLY A 96 -5.48 -0.74 -7.12
CA GLY A 96 -5.08 -0.67 -8.52
C GLY A 96 -3.59 -0.91 -8.75
N TRP A 97 -3.19 -0.84 -10.02
CA TRP A 97 -1.80 -1.04 -10.43
C TRP A 97 -1.01 0.27 -10.33
N ILE A 98 0.17 0.22 -9.72
CA ILE A 98 1.11 1.35 -9.69
C ILE A 98 2.43 0.88 -10.30
N ASP A 99 2.99 1.69 -11.19
CA ASP A 99 4.30 1.46 -11.78
C ASP A 99 5.40 2.01 -10.89
N SER A 100 6.57 1.38 -10.90
CA SER A 100 7.75 1.86 -10.16
C SER A 100 8.08 3.34 -10.48
N GLY A 101 7.89 3.75 -11.74
CA GLY A 101 8.10 5.12 -12.21
C GLY A 101 7.06 6.14 -11.75
N ASP A 102 5.93 5.71 -11.18
CA ASP A 102 4.93 6.63 -10.62
C ASP A 102 5.38 7.24 -9.28
N TRP A 103 6.34 6.61 -8.61
CA TRP A 103 6.83 7.04 -7.30
C TRP A 103 7.79 8.22 -7.41
N ILE A 104 7.37 9.36 -6.88
CA ILE A 104 8.14 10.60 -6.87
C ILE A 104 8.91 10.71 -5.56
N GLY A 105 10.24 10.67 -5.64
CA GLY A 105 11.12 10.87 -4.50
C GLY A 105 11.12 12.33 -4.01
N GLN A 106 11.39 12.53 -2.73
CA GLN A 106 11.63 13.88 -2.21
C GLN A 106 12.96 14.43 -2.75
N LYS A 107 12.97 15.73 -3.12
CA LYS A 107 14.19 16.41 -3.60
C LYS A 107 15.29 16.47 -2.54
N ALA A 108 14.91 16.57 -1.26
CA ALA A 108 15.87 16.62 -0.16
C ALA A 108 16.52 15.25 0.09
N ALA A 109 17.84 15.25 0.25
CA ALA A 109 18.61 14.04 0.55
C ALA A 109 18.19 13.36 1.87
N THR A 110 17.59 14.10 2.80
CA THR A 110 17.08 13.62 4.09
C THR A 110 15.65 13.09 4.06
N GLY A 111 14.96 13.23 2.92
CA GLY A 111 13.56 12.83 2.78
C GLY A 111 13.37 11.31 2.92
N GLN A 112 12.49 10.88 3.84
CA GLN A 112 12.25 9.46 4.12
C GLN A 112 11.16 8.84 3.26
N GLN A 113 10.41 9.65 2.50
CA GLN A 113 9.19 9.23 1.82
C GLN A 113 9.25 9.46 0.31
N SER A 114 8.50 8.66 -0.42
CA SER A 114 8.09 8.90 -1.80
C SER A 114 6.58 9.13 -1.85
N ARG A 115 6.12 9.89 -2.84
CA ARG A 115 4.70 10.22 -3.02
C ARG A 115 4.25 9.87 -4.44
N LEU A 116 2.95 9.80 -4.63
CA LEU A 116 2.34 9.73 -5.94
C LEU A 116 1.89 11.12 -6.42
N SER A 117 1.66 11.26 -7.72
CA SER A 117 0.90 12.40 -8.25
C SER A 117 -0.59 12.21 -8.00
N SER A 118 -1.36 13.30 -8.03
CA SER A 118 -2.81 13.21 -7.93
C SER A 118 -3.43 12.43 -9.09
N ASP A 119 -2.84 12.48 -10.28
CA ASP A 119 -3.33 11.74 -11.45
C ASP A 119 -3.23 10.22 -11.25
N VAL A 120 -2.09 9.74 -10.74
CA VAL A 120 -1.93 8.31 -10.41
C VAL A 120 -2.98 7.90 -9.38
N GLU A 121 -3.16 8.69 -8.32
CA GLU A 121 -4.14 8.39 -7.28
C GLU A 121 -5.60 8.45 -7.71
N ASN A 122 -5.92 9.21 -8.77
CA ASN A 122 -7.29 9.40 -9.26
C ASN A 122 -7.66 8.44 -10.39
N TYR A 123 -6.70 8.06 -11.21
CA TYR A 123 -6.95 7.34 -12.46
C TYR A 123 -6.39 5.91 -12.47
N LYS A 124 -5.37 5.60 -11.66
CA LYS A 124 -4.85 4.23 -11.53
C LYS A 124 -5.41 3.46 -10.33
N LEU A 125 -5.97 4.16 -9.34
CA LEU A 125 -6.50 3.54 -8.12
C LEU A 125 -8.03 3.65 -8.07
N LEU A 126 -8.71 2.52 -8.25
CA LEU A 126 -10.17 2.41 -8.15
C LEU A 126 -10.61 2.62 -6.70
N GLN A 127 -11.57 3.54 -6.49
CA GLN A 127 -12.19 3.73 -5.17
C GLN A 127 -13.12 2.57 -4.84
N LEU A 128 -12.81 1.85 -3.76
CA LEU A 128 -13.64 0.76 -3.23
C LEU A 128 -14.55 1.21 -2.09
N TYR A 129 -14.09 2.20 -1.32
CA TYR A 129 -14.83 2.75 -0.18
C TYR A 129 -14.45 4.21 0.05
N ARG A 130 -15.43 5.03 0.42
CA ARG A 130 -15.21 6.38 0.95
C ARG A 130 -16.21 6.65 2.05
N LYS A 131 -15.73 7.10 3.21
CA LYS A 131 -16.58 7.62 4.28
C LYS A 131 -17.25 8.90 3.76
N ILE A 132 -18.57 8.86 3.67
CA ILE A 132 -19.44 9.99 3.31
C ILE A 132 -19.64 10.87 4.55
#